data_AF-A0A922VEF3-F1
#
_entry.id   AF-A0A922VEF3-F1
#
_cell.length_a   1.000
_cell.length_b   1.000
_cell.length_c   1.000
_cell.angle_alpha   90.00
_cell.angle_beta   90.00
_cell.angle_gamma   90.00
#
_symmetry.space_group_name_H-M   'P 1'
#
loop_
_entity.id
_entity.type
_entity.pdbx_description
1 polymer ?
#
loop_
_entity_poly.entity_id
_entity_poly.type
_entity_poly.pdbx_seq_one_letter_code
_entity_poly.pdbx_strand_id
1 'polypeptide(L)'
;MAIDVVYFAWVREAIGMGAERVTPPAHVVTIADLIGWLRGSSEGHGRAFADISRLRAAIDQRFVALDTPIANAHEIAIFPPVTGG
;
A
#
# COMPACT_ATOMS: atom_id res chain seq x y z
N MET A 1 14.91 -3.97 2.60
CA MET A 1 14.19 -5.24 2.82
C MET A 1 13.18 -5.38 1.70
N ALA A 2 13.01 -6.58 1.14
CA ALA A 2 11.98 -6.80 0.12
C ALA A 2 10.63 -7.08 0.81
N ILE A 3 9.57 -6.43 0.34
CA ILE A 3 8.21 -6.52 0.88
C ILE A 3 7.27 -6.88 -0.27
N ASP A 4 6.34 -7.78 -0.02
CA ASP A 4 5.26 -8.08 -0.97
C ASP A 4 4.09 -7.11 -0.70
N VAL A 5 3.70 -6.34 -1.71
CA VAL A 5 2.60 -5.39 -1.63
C VAL A 5 1.43 -5.92 -2.44
N VAL A 6 0.25 -6.00 -1.82
CA VAL A 6 -0.96 -6.57 -2.42
C VAL A 6 -2.05 -5.51 -2.52
N TYR A 7 -2.72 -5.44 -3.66
CA TYR A 7 -3.71 -4.42 -3.98
C TYR A 7 -5.10 -5.03 -4.20
N PHE A 8 -6.14 -4.34 -3.73
CA PHE A 8 -7.53 -4.80 -3.87
C PHE A 8 -8.47 -3.75 -4.48
N ALA A 9 -9.59 -4.23 -5.02
CA ALA A 9 -10.68 -3.41 -5.55
C ALA A 9 -10.18 -2.31 -6.51
N TRP A 10 -10.70 -1.09 -6.40
CA TRP A 10 -10.33 0.00 -7.32
C TRP A 10 -8.85 0.37 -7.25
N VAL A 11 -8.15 0.09 -6.15
CA VAL A 11 -6.70 0.32 -6.03
C VAL A 11 -5.98 -0.60 -7.02
N ARG A 12 -6.31 -1.89 -7.01
CA ARG A 12 -5.78 -2.88 -7.97
C ARG A 12 -6.09 -2.49 -9.42
N GLU A 13 -7.33 -2.08 -9.69
CA GLU A 13 -7.76 -1.70 -11.03
C GLU A 13 -7.01 -0.48 -11.54
N ALA A 14 -6.80 0.52 -10.69
CA ALA A 14 -6.04 1.72 -11.04
C ALA A 14 -4.55 1.43 -11.28
N ILE A 15 -3.95 0.54 -10.49
CA ILE A 15 -2.53 0.16 -10.62
C ILE A 15 -2.32 -0.81 -11.80
N GLY A 16 -3.31 -1.65 -12.11
CA GLY A 16 -3.26 -2.64 -13.18
C GLY A 16 -2.60 -3.98 -12.79
N MET A 17 -2.23 -4.15 -11.52
CA MET A 17 -1.71 -5.42 -11.00
C MET A 17 -2.20 -5.70 -9.57
N GLY A 18 -2.32 -6.98 -9.23
CA GLY A 18 -2.82 -7.44 -7.93
C GLY A 18 -1.78 -7.45 -6.82
N ALA A 19 -0.51 -7.58 -7.17
CA ALA A 19 0.59 -7.53 -6.22
C ALA A 19 1.90 -7.21 -6.93
N GLU A 20 2.87 -6.73 -6.16
CA GLU A 20 4.25 -6.53 -6.60
C GLU A 20 5.22 -6.71 -5.43
N ARG A 21 6.48 -7.00 -5.75
CA ARG A 21 7.55 -7.10 -4.75
C ARG A 21 8.46 -5.89 -4.86
N VAL A 22 8.62 -5.16 -3.77
CA VAL A 22 9.33 -3.88 -3.75
C VAL A 22 10.45 -3.88 -2.71
N THR A 23 11.46 -3.04 -2.93
CA THR A 23 12.55 -2.79 -1.97
C THR A 23 12.60 -1.30 -1.68
N PRO A 24 11.83 -0.80 -0.70
CA PRO A 24 11.78 0.62 -0.40
C PRO A 24 13.14 1.14 0.11
N PRO A 25 13.47 2.41 -0.14
CA PRO A 25 14.66 3.06 0.41
C PRO A 25 14.54 3.22 1.93
N ALA A 26 15.68 3.43 2.61
CA ALA A 26 15.74 3.44 4.07
C ALA A 26 14.90 4.52 4.77
N HIS A 27 14.50 5.58 4.07
CA HIS A 27 13.63 6.63 4.63
C HIS A 27 12.14 6.24 4.62
N VAL A 28 11.76 5.15 3.95
CA VAL A 28 10.38 4.63 3.95
C VAL A 28 10.22 3.73 5.18
N VAL A 29 9.61 4.27 6.22
CA VAL A 29 9.54 3.60 7.54
C VAL A 29 8.12 3.26 7.98
N THR A 30 7.11 3.95 7.44
CA THR A 30 5.68 3.69 7.68
C THR A 30 4.93 3.29 6.41
N ILE A 31 3.69 2.82 6.56
CA ILE A 31 2.81 2.54 5.42
C ILE A 31 2.52 3.81 4.63
N ALA A 32 2.33 4.96 5.30
CA ALA A 32 2.14 6.24 4.66
C ALA A 32 3.35 6.64 3.80
N ASP A 33 4.58 6.41 4.30
CA ASP A 33 5.79 6.64 3.51
C ASP A 33 5.85 5.70 2.30
N LEU A 34 5.46 4.44 2.49
CA LEU A 34 5.43 3.44 1.42
C LEU A 34 4.45 3.85 0.31
N ILE A 35 3.24 4.26 0.67
CA ILE A 35 2.24 4.78 -0.27
C ILE A 35 2.79 6.02 -0.99
N GLY A 36 3.41 6.95 -0.26
CA GLY A 36 4.00 8.15 -0.84
C GLY A 36 5.12 7.84 -1.84
N TRP A 37 5.98 6.87 -1.53
CA TRP A 37 7.02 6.40 -2.43
C TRP A 37 6.46 5.69 -3.65
N LEU A 38 5.54 4.74 -3.47
CA LEU A 38 4.91 3.99 -4.56
C LEU A 38 4.09 4.87 -5.50
N ARG A 39 3.51 5.97 -5.00
CA ARG A 39 2.75 6.94 -5.81
C ARG A 39 3.57 7.46 -7.00
N GLY A 40 4.89 7.52 -6.89
CA GLY A 40 5.81 7.94 -7.94
C GLY A 40 6.22 6.83 -8.92
N SER A 41 5.86 5.57 -8.67
CA SER A 41 6.33 4.41 -9.45
C SER A 41 5.67 4.27 -10.82
N SER A 42 4.42 4.70 -10.97
CA SER A 42 3.71 4.73 -12.25
C SER A 42 2.51 5.68 -12.21
N GLU A 43 1.93 5.96 -13.39
CA GLU A 43 0.69 6.74 -13.46
C GLU A 43 -0.47 6.05 -12.71
N GLY A 44 -0.55 4.72 -12.79
CA GLY A 44 -1.56 3.93 -12.08
C GLY A 44 -1.46 4.09 -10.56
N HIS A 45 -0.25 4.03 -10.00
CA HIS A 45 0.00 4.33 -8.59
C HIS A 45 -0.35 5.78 -8.24
N GLY A 46 0.04 6.73 -9.09
CA GLY A 46 -0.27 8.14 -8.92
C GLY A 46 -1.77 8.41 -8.76
N ARG A 47 -2.59 7.75 -9.59
CA ARG A 47 -4.05 7.81 -9.55
C ARG A 47 -4.61 7.07 -8.34
N ALA A 48 -4.13 5.86 -8.06
CA ALA A 48 -4.62 5.03 -6.97
C ALA A 48 -4.38 5.66 -5.59
N PHE A 49 -3.24 6.35 -5.42
CA PHE A 49 -2.81 6.94 -4.16
C PHE A 49 -2.98 8.45 -4.12
N ALA A 50 -3.83 9.00 -4.98
CA ALA A 50 -4.10 10.44 -5.03
C ALA A 50 -4.71 10.98 -3.72
N ASP A 51 -5.56 10.18 -3.07
CA ASP A 51 -6.19 10.49 -1.79
C ASP A 51 -5.95 9.36 -0.78
N ILE A 52 -4.92 9.53 0.04
CA ILE A 52 -4.51 8.55 1.05
C ILE A 52 -5.55 8.35 2.14
N SER A 53 -6.42 9.33 2.41
CA SER A 53 -7.45 9.23 3.46
C SER A 53 -8.51 8.16 3.17
N ARG A 54 -8.67 7.84 1.88
CA ARG A 54 -9.55 6.80 1.35
C ARG A 54 -8.90 5.43 1.33
N LEU A 55 -7.67 5.29 1.82
CA LEU A 55 -6.97 4.00 1.87
C LEU A 55 -7.04 3.38 3.26
N ARG A 56 -7.00 2.06 3.27
CA ARG A 56 -6.79 1.21 4.44
C ARG A 56 -5.64 0.27 4.12
N ALA A 57 -5.01 -0.21 5.19
CA ALA A 57 -3.89 -1.11 5.06
C ALA A 57 -3.94 -2.23 6.08
N ALA A 58 -3.24 -3.31 5.74
CA ALA A 58 -2.96 -4.40 6.64
C ALA A 58 -1.48 -4.81 6.51
N ILE A 59 -0.85 -5.17 7.63
CA ILE A 59 0.44 -5.84 7.66
C ILE A 59 0.19 -7.28 8.06
N ASP A 60 0.69 -8.23 7.25
CA ASP A 60 0.54 -9.66 7.48
C ASP A 60 -0.91 -10.04 7.86
N GLN A 61 -1.86 -9.61 7.03
CA GLN A 61 -3.31 -9.84 7.15
C GLN A 61 -3.98 -9.19 8.38
N ARG A 62 -3.29 -8.31 9.12
CA ARG A 62 -3.87 -7.57 10.24
C ARG A 62 -4.04 -6.10 9.89
N PHE A 63 -5.26 -5.59 10.06
CA PHE A 63 -5.56 -4.16 9.89
C PHE A 63 -4.71 -3.30 10.80
N VAL A 64 -4.14 -2.24 10.24
CA VAL A 64 -3.26 -1.32 10.95
C VAL A 64 -3.50 0.12 10.48
N ALA A 65 -3.07 1.09 11.30
CA ALA A 65 -3.08 2.49 10.92
C ALA A 65 -1.98 2.80 9.90
N LEU A 66 -2.16 3.83 9.08
CA LEU A 66 -1.20 4.17 8.01
C LEU A 66 0.15 4.70 8.54
N ASP A 67 0.20 5.16 9.78
CA ASP A 67 1.44 5.55 10.48
C ASP A 67 2.18 4.35 11.11
N THR A 68 1.65 3.13 10.97
CA THR A 68 2.27 1.93 11.52
C THR A 68 3.62 1.66 10.83
N PRO A 69 4.69 1.37 11.60
CA PRO A 69 5.99 1.01 11.04
C PRO A 69 5.94 -0.26 10.19
N ILE A 70 6.65 -0.27 9.07
CA ILE A 70 6.74 -1.44 8.16
C ILE A 70 7.95 -2.35 8.46
N ALA A 71 8.67 -2.09 9.56
CA ALA A 71 9.81 -2.89 9.96
C ALA A 71 9.38 -4.35 10.17
N ASN A 72 10.03 -5.27 9.44
CA ASN A 72 9.73 -6.70 9.40
C ASN A 72 8.40 -7.10 8.75
N ALA A 73 7.70 -6.20 8.06
CA ALA A 73 6.53 -6.59 7.28
C ALA A 73 6.94 -7.54 6.15
N HIS A 74 6.28 -8.70 6.06
CA HIS A 74 6.43 -9.62 4.92
C HIS A 74 5.46 -9.22 3.81
N GLU A 75 4.22 -8.93 4.19
CA GLU A 75 3.15 -8.53 3.30
C GLU A 75 2.49 -7.23 3.76
N ILE A 76 2.23 -6.33 2.82
CA ILE A 76 1.42 -5.13 3.04
C ILE A 76 0.27 -5.11 2.04
N ALA A 77 -0.96 -5.17 2.54
CA ALA A 77 -2.14 -4.99 1.72
C ALA A 77 -2.57 -3.51 1.71
N ILE A 78 -2.89 -2.95 0.54
CA ILE A 78 -3.46 -1.62 0.37
C ILE A 78 -4.80 -1.74 -0.38
N PHE A 79 -5.85 -1.19 0.23
CA PHE A 79 -7.21 -1.38 -0.24
C PHE A 79 -8.11 -0.22 0.20
N PRO A 80 -9.26 0.00 -0.45
CA PRO A 80 -10.19 1.03 -0.04
C PRO A 80 -10.95 0.67 1.24
N PRO A 81 -11.78 1.57 1.80
CA PRO A 81 -12.55 1.23 2.99
C PRO A 81 -13.49 0.09 2.62
N VAL A 82 -13.43 -1.00 3.40
CA VAL A 82 -14.37 -2.11 3.27
C VAL A 82 -15.75 -1.59 3.65
N THR A 83 -16.65 -1.48 2.68
CA THR A 83 -18.07 -1.33 2.96
C THR A 83 -18.58 -2.69 3.39
N GLY A 84 -18.83 -2.87 4.68
CA GLY A 84 -19.54 -4.06 5.17
C GLY A 84 -20.92 -4.13 4.51
N GLY A 85 -21.26 -5.30 3.99
CA GLY A 85 -22.66 -5.72 3.79
C GLY A 85 -23.22 -6.25 5.08
#